data_AF-A0A416JEI7-F1
#
_entry.id   AF-A0A416JEI7-F1
#
_cell.length_a   1.000
_cell.length_b   1.000
_cell.length_c   1.000
_cell.angle_alpha   90.00
_cell.angle_beta   90.00
_cell.angle_gamma   90.00
#
_symmetry.space_group_name_H-M   'P 1'
#
loop_
_entity.id
_entity.type
_entity.pdbx_description
1 polymer ?
#
loop_
_entity_poly.entity_id
_entity_poly.type
_entity_poly.pdbx_seq_one_letter_code
_entity_poly.pdbx_strand_id
1 'polypeptide(L)'
;MFVVLSIFLIWKNKSGFSKKDFIIGIALAALSLNPIYVICIIFGYMGAKQLYDKSNVKISLLPKTKQEIIVYGVLPAIFLTLLNTVWMIQTNPIDFSFRVNAIVGGLIASIPEEVLFRYLVFAVCVYMGKGKVFSNFQNIFCYIILILPHVLMHFPAGIEMNVIDLGLMSVFGIVLTFIQRKSSLTLAIGVHFIIDFIRLTIFGV
;
A
#
# COMPACT_ATOMS: atom_id res chain seq x y z
N MET A 1 -5.48 -8.14 -13.59
CA MET A 1 -5.35 -6.67 -13.75
C MET A 1 -3.91 -6.18 -13.54
N PHE A 2 -3.31 -6.34 -12.34
CA PHE A 2 -2.00 -5.73 -12.03
C PHE A 2 -0.89 -6.11 -13.00
N VAL A 3 -0.74 -7.40 -13.36
CA VAL A 3 0.24 -7.84 -14.37
C VAL A 3 0.10 -7.07 -15.69
N VAL A 4 -1.13 -6.87 -16.16
CA VAL A 4 -1.41 -6.13 -17.41
C VAL A 4 -0.96 -4.68 -17.29
N LEU A 5 -1.27 -4.02 -16.16
CA LEU A 5 -0.83 -2.65 -15.89
C LEU A 5 0.71 -2.55 -15.82
N SER A 6 1.36 -3.51 -15.17
CA SER A 6 2.82 -3.56 -15.07
C SER A 6 3.48 -3.70 -16.45
N ILE A 7 3.02 -4.67 -17.26
CA ILE A 7 3.52 -4.90 -18.62
C ILE A 7 3.28 -3.66 -19.49
N PHE A 8 2.09 -3.07 -19.40
CA PHE A 8 1.75 -1.85 -20.13
C PHE A 8 2.72 -0.69 -19.81
N LEU A 9 2.97 -0.43 -18.52
CA LEU A 9 3.87 0.63 -18.10
C LEU A 9 5.32 0.37 -18.51
N ILE A 10 5.78 -0.88 -18.37
CA ILE A 10 7.13 -1.29 -18.81
C ILE A 10 7.28 -1.08 -20.32
N TRP A 11 6.32 -1.57 -21.11
CA TRP A 11 6.35 -1.48 -22.57
C TRP A 11 6.31 -0.03 -23.05
N LYS A 12 5.47 0.82 -22.45
CA LYS A 12 5.33 2.22 -22.85
C LYS A 12 6.54 3.07 -22.47
N ASN A 13 7.13 2.84 -21.30
CA ASN A 13 8.25 3.65 -20.85
C ASN A 13 9.58 3.30 -21.53
N LYS A 14 9.68 2.14 -22.21
CA LYS A 14 10.86 1.71 -23.00
C LYS A 14 12.21 1.95 -22.28
N SER A 15 12.24 1.90 -20.95
CA SER A 15 13.45 2.10 -20.15
C SER A 15 14.18 0.79 -19.98
N GLY A 16 15.51 0.84 -20.04
CA GLY A 16 16.34 -0.28 -19.63
C GLY A 16 16.03 -0.69 -18.18
N PHE A 17 16.04 -1.99 -17.93
CA PHE A 17 15.82 -2.53 -16.59
C PHE A 17 17.03 -2.25 -15.70
N SER A 18 16.80 -1.59 -14.57
CA SER A 18 17.79 -1.44 -13.52
C SER A 18 17.89 -2.74 -12.73
N LYS A 19 19.10 -3.34 -12.68
CA LYS A 19 19.37 -4.54 -11.88
C LYS A 19 19.03 -4.32 -10.40
N LYS A 20 19.26 -3.11 -9.89
CA LYS A 20 18.95 -2.75 -8.49
C LYS A 20 17.44 -2.82 -8.23
N ASP A 21 16.64 -2.26 -9.12
CA ASP A 21 15.18 -2.25 -8.96
C ASP A 21 14.57 -3.65 -9.13
N PHE A 22 15.18 -4.50 -9.96
CA PHE A 22 14.81 -5.92 -10.05
C PHE A 22 15.08 -6.68 -8.74
N ILE A 23 16.24 -6.49 -8.13
CA ILE A 23 16.58 -7.10 -6.84
C ILE A 23 15.62 -6.63 -5.74
N ILE A 24 15.29 -5.34 -5.71
CA ILE A 24 14.30 -4.80 -4.75
C ILE A 24 12.92 -5.43 -4.98
N GLY A 25 12.49 -5.56 -6.24
CA GLY A 25 11.23 -6.24 -6.57
C GLY A 25 11.20 -7.69 -6.08
N ILE A 26 12.30 -8.44 -6.25
CA ILE A 26 12.45 -9.81 -5.72
C ILE A 26 12.38 -9.81 -4.19
N ALA A 27 13.10 -8.89 -3.53
CA ALA A 27 13.10 -8.79 -2.08
C ALA A 27 11.70 -8.51 -1.52
N LEU A 28 10.96 -7.56 -2.13
CA LEU A 28 9.57 -7.28 -1.77
C LEU A 28 8.67 -8.51 -2.00
N ALA A 29 8.82 -9.20 -3.13
CA ALA A 29 8.03 -10.40 -3.41
C ALA A 29 8.31 -11.54 -2.43
N ALA A 30 9.58 -11.78 -2.09
CA ALA A 30 9.98 -12.77 -1.09
C ALA A 30 9.44 -12.42 0.30
N LEU A 31 9.53 -11.14 0.71
CA LEU A 31 9.01 -10.67 1.98
C LEU A 31 7.49 -10.69 2.06
N SER A 32 6.78 -10.60 0.92
CA SER A 32 5.32 -10.68 0.89
C SER A 32 4.79 -12.05 1.30
N LEU A 33 5.63 -13.10 1.24
CA LEU A 33 5.25 -14.48 1.56
C LEU A 33 3.99 -14.96 0.81
N ASN A 34 3.61 -14.28 -0.28
CA ASN A 34 2.40 -14.55 -1.05
C ASN A 34 2.77 -15.02 -2.46
N PRO A 35 2.73 -16.34 -2.75
CA PRO A 35 3.17 -16.89 -4.02
C PRO A 35 2.34 -16.40 -5.22
N ILE A 36 1.08 -16.02 -5.00
CA ILE A 36 0.16 -15.58 -6.05
C ILE A 36 0.58 -14.21 -6.60
N TYR A 37 1.10 -13.33 -5.74
CA TYR A 37 1.46 -11.96 -6.13
C TYR A 37 2.93 -11.77 -6.51
N VAL A 38 3.79 -12.81 -6.45
CA VAL A 38 5.24 -12.68 -6.71
C VAL A 38 5.52 -11.95 -8.03
N ILE A 39 4.93 -12.43 -9.13
CA ILE A 39 5.08 -11.84 -10.46
C ILE A 39 4.52 -10.41 -10.48
N CYS A 40 3.35 -10.19 -9.87
CA CYS A 40 2.71 -8.89 -9.78
C CYS A 40 3.58 -7.87 -9.05
N ILE A 41 4.20 -8.25 -7.93
CA ILE A 41 5.01 -7.37 -7.08
C ILE A 41 6.29 -6.98 -7.80
N ILE A 42 7.01 -7.95 -8.38
CA ILE A 42 8.25 -7.71 -9.12
C ILE A 42 7.99 -6.72 -10.26
N PHE A 43 7.08 -7.07 -11.18
CA PHE A 43 6.82 -6.23 -12.35
C PHE A 43 6.07 -4.94 -11.99
N GLY A 44 5.21 -4.97 -10.97
CA GLY A 44 4.47 -3.82 -10.47
C GLY A 44 5.39 -2.75 -9.91
N TYR A 45 6.31 -3.15 -9.02
CA TYR A 45 7.32 -2.25 -8.50
C TYR A 45 8.18 -1.66 -9.62
N MET A 46 8.71 -2.51 -10.50
CA MET A 46 9.63 -2.08 -11.56
C MET A 46 8.95 -1.14 -12.56
N GLY A 47 7.75 -1.48 -13.04
CA GLY A 47 7.00 -0.67 -13.99
C GLY A 47 6.66 0.71 -13.44
N ALA A 48 6.27 0.77 -12.17
CA ALA A 48 5.99 2.02 -11.47
C ALA A 48 7.26 2.85 -11.24
N LYS A 49 8.33 2.23 -10.73
CA LYS A 49 9.61 2.90 -10.45
C LYS A 49 10.20 3.55 -11.69
N GLN A 50 10.20 2.85 -12.82
CA GLN A 50 10.67 3.37 -14.10
C GLN A 50 9.91 4.64 -14.54
N LEU A 51 8.59 4.66 -14.34
CA LEU A 51 7.79 5.84 -14.67
C LEU A 51 8.14 7.01 -13.75
N TYR A 52 8.23 6.76 -12.44
CA TYR A 52 8.57 7.80 -11.48
C TYR A 52 9.93 8.42 -11.79
N ASP A 53 10.92 7.62 -12.15
CA ASP A 53 12.27 8.10 -12.49
C ASP A 53 12.28 9.06 -13.68
N LYS A 54 11.33 8.94 -14.61
CA LYS A 54 11.20 9.82 -15.79
C LYS A 54 10.21 10.97 -15.60
N SER A 55 9.38 10.93 -14.57
CA SER A 55 8.35 11.94 -14.32
C SER A 55 8.79 12.99 -13.29
N ASN A 56 8.03 14.09 -13.20
CA ASN A 56 8.19 15.10 -12.16
C ASN A 56 7.53 14.68 -10.83
N VAL A 57 6.84 13.53 -10.80
CA VAL A 57 6.20 12.98 -9.60
C VAL A 57 7.03 11.80 -9.11
N LYS A 58 7.69 11.96 -7.96
CA LYS A 58 8.56 10.95 -7.37
C LYS A 58 7.90 10.33 -6.14
N ILE A 59 7.95 9.00 -6.04
CA ILE A 59 7.76 8.29 -4.78
C ILE A 59 9.08 7.64 -4.39
N SER A 60 9.57 7.98 -3.21
CA SER A 60 10.81 7.41 -2.66
C SER A 60 10.58 5.97 -2.22
N LEU A 61 11.59 5.11 -2.35
CA LEU A 61 11.53 3.78 -1.75
C LEU A 61 11.62 3.88 -0.23
N LEU A 62 12.59 4.67 0.27
CA LEU A 62 12.91 4.86 1.68
C LEU A 62 12.63 6.30 2.12
N PRO A 63 12.33 6.54 3.41
CA PRO A 63 12.20 7.89 3.96
C PRO A 63 13.54 8.62 3.88
N LYS A 64 13.49 9.94 3.68
CA LYS A 64 14.71 10.76 3.50
C LYS A 64 15.30 11.25 4.80
N THR A 65 14.47 11.41 5.83
CA THR A 65 14.87 12.01 7.10
C THR A 65 14.30 11.23 8.28
N LYS A 66 14.93 11.37 9.45
CA LYS A 66 14.39 10.83 10.71
C LYS A 66 13.03 11.43 11.07
N GLN A 67 12.82 12.71 10.72
CA GLN A 67 11.54 13.39 10.96
C GLN A 67 10.41 12.75 10.15
N GLU A 68 10.66 12.32 8.92
CA GLU A 68 9.66 11.58 8.13
C GLU A 68 9.25 10.26 8.79
N ILE A 69 10.19 9.54 9.41
CA ILE A 69 9.89 8.29 10.13
C ILE A 69 8.92 8.56 11.29
N ILE A 70 9.11 9.66 12.02
CA ILE A 70 8.22 10.02 13.13
C ILE A 70 6.84 10.45 12.61
N VAL A 71 6.82 11.40 11.67
CA VAL A 71 5.58 12.06 11.20
C VAL A 71 4.73 11.14 10.32
N TYR A 72 5.35 10.33 9.48
CA TYR A 72 4.66 9.46 8.52
C TYR A 72 4.75 7.97 8.86
N GLY A 73 5.54 7.59 9.87
CA GLY A 73 5.64 6.21 10.36
C GLY A 73 5.00 6.05 11.73
N VAL A 74 5.67 6.57 12.77
CA VAL A 74 5.30 6.30 14.18
C VAL A 74 3.94 6.90 14.54
N LEU A 75 3.71 8.19 14.28
CA LEU A 75 2.44 8.85 14.66
C LEU A 75 1.23 8.22 13.96
N PRO A 76 1.25 7.97 12.63
CA PRO A 76 0.13 7.30 11.97
C PRO A 76 -0.04 5.85 12.42
N ALA A 77 1.05 5.10 12.68
CA ALA A 77 0.96 3.74 13.19
C ALA A 77 0.23 3.70 14.53
N ILE A 78 0.57 4.58 15.48
CA ILE A 78 -0.12 4.67 16.77
C ILE A 78 -1.60 5.00 16.55
N PHE A 79 -1.89 6.05 15.78
CA PHE A 79 -3.26 6.50 15.54
C PHE A 79 -4.13 5.40 14.90
N LEU A 80 -3.66 4.81 13.81
CA LEU A 80 -4.41 3.79 13.07
C LEU A 80 -4.52 2.48 13.83
N THR A 81 -3.51 2.09 14.61
CA THR A 81 -3.59 0.90 15.46
C THR A 81 -4.62 1.08 16.57
N LEU A 82 -4.64 2.24 17.23
CA LEU A 82 -5.64 2.55 18.25
C LEU A 82 -7.04 2.53 17.65
N LEU A 83 -7.22 3.18 16.50
CA LEU A 83 -8.49 3.18 15.78
C LEU A 83 -8.93 1.76 15.41
N ASN A 84 -8.01 0.93 14.89
CA ASN A 84 -8.30 -0.45 14.54
C ASN A 84 -8.69 -1.27 15.78
N THR A 85 -7.97 -1.09 16.89
CA THR A 85 -8.24 -1.82 18.14
C THR A 85 -9.61 -1.47 18.72
N VAL A 86 -9.97 -0.17 18.75
CA VAL A 86 -11.28 0.30 19.21
C VAL A 86 -12.41 -0.22 18.33
N TRP A 87 -12.17 -0.40 17.04
CA TRP A 87 -13.15 -0.98 16.13
C TRP A 87 -13.29 -2.50 16.34
N MET A 88 -12.17 -3.22 16.42
CA MET A 88 -12.16 -4.69 16.50
C MET A 88 -12.70 -5.24 17.82
N ILE A 89 -12.49 -4.53 18.94
CA ILE A 89 -12.98 -4.96 20.27
C ILE A 89 -14.51 -5.01 20.37
N GLN A 90 -15.22 -4.35 19.45
CA GLN A 90 -16.69 -4.35 19.42
C GLN A 90 -17.27 -5.69 18.97
N THR A 91 -16.52 -6.43 18.15
CA THR A 91 -17.00 -7.66 17.48
C THR A 91 -16.12 -8.88 17.72
N ASN A 92 -14.88 -8.69 18.21
CA ASN A 92 -13.92 -9.76 18.42
C ASN A 92 -13.45 -9.80 19.88
N PRO A 93 -13.43 -10.98 20.52
CA PRO A 93 -12.86 -11.13 21.86
C PRO A 93 -11.34 -10.90 21.82
N ILE A 94 -10.79 -10.42 22.93
CA ILE A 94 -9.34 -10.32 23.10
C ILE A 94 -8.78 -11.74 23.33
N ASP A 95 -7.90 -12.19 22.43
CA ASP A 95 -7.16 -13.45 22.48
C ASP A 95 -5.66 -13.16 22.28
N PHE A 96 -5.10 -12.42 23.24
CA PHE A 96 -3.74 -11.93 23.14
C PHE A 96 -2.75 -13.11 23.08
N SER A 97 -2.03 -13.20 21.97
CA SER A 97 -0.98 -14.21 21.81
C SER A 97 0.02 -13.78 20.75
N PHE A 98 1.30 -13.84 21.10
CA PHE A 98 2.35 -13.60 20.12
C PHE A 98 2.45 -14.81 19.17
N ARG A 99 1.99 -14.63 17.93
CA ARG A 99 1.99 -15.67 16.90
C ARG A 99 2.95 -15.27 15.79
N VAL A 100 3.83 -16.18 15.36
CA VAL A 100 4.62 -15.99 14.13
C VAL A 100 3.68 -15.74 12.94
N ASN A 101 2.49 -16.35 12.96
CA ASN A 101 1.43 -16.13 11.99
C ASN A 101 0.94 -14.66 11.93
N ALA A 102 1.06 -13.88 13.01
CA ALA A 102 0.72 -12.45 12.99
C ALA A 102 1.73 -11.65 12.14
N ILE A 103 3.03 -12.01 12.22
CA ILE A 103 4.07 -11.42 11.36
C ILE A 103 3.80 -11.79 9.90
N VAL A 104 3.55 -13.08 9.64
CA VAL A 104 3.27 -13.57 8.28
C VAL A 104 2.01 -12.92 7.71
N GLY A 105 0.92 -12.89 8.48
CA GLY A 105 -0.36 -12.30 8.07
C GLY A 105 -0.23 -10.83 7.73
N GLY A 106 0.45 -10.04 8.58
CA GLY A 106 0.69 -8.63 8.32
C GLY A 106 1.53 -8.39 7.06
N LEU A 107 2.53 -9.22 6.77
CA LEU A 107 3.36 -9.08 5.55
C LEU A 107 2.61 -9.50 4.27
N ILE A 108 1.78 -10.56 4.36
CA ILE A 108 0.96 -11.07 3.25
C ILE A 108 -0.05 -10.03 2.77
N ALA A 109 -0.58 -9.20 3.66
CA ALA A 109 -1.49 -8.10 3.29
C ALA A 109 -0.72 -6.82 2.90
N SER A 110 0.15 -6.33 3.80
CA SER A 110 0.76 -5.01 3.63
C SER A 110 1.58 -4.84 2.35
N ILE A 111 2.43 -5.80 1.99
CA ILE A 111 3.32 -5.64 0.83
C ILE A 111 2.54 -5.62 -0.49
N PRO A 112 1.69 -6.64 -0.80
CA PRO A 112 0.91 -6.61 -2.04
C PRO A 112 0.00 -5.38 -2.13
N GLU A 113 -0.63 -4.98 -1.02
CA GLU A 113 -1.57 -3.86 -1.04
C GLU A 113 -0.88 -2.52 -1.29
N GLU A 114 0.21 -2.22 -0.58
CA GLU A 114 0.95 -0.99 -0.85
C GLU A 114 1.58 -0.98 -2.25
N VAL A 115 2.21 -2.09 -2.67
CA VAL A 115 2.92 -2.13 -3.95
C VAL A 115 1.95 -2.11 -5.14
N LEU A 116 0.84 -2.84 -5.07
CA LEU A 116 -0.05 -3.02 -6.22
C LEU A 116 -1.17 -1.98 -6.24
N PHE A 117 -1.90 -1.80 -5.14
CA PHE A 117 -3.05 -0.90 -5.11
C PHE A 117 -2.65 0.56 -4.94
N ARG A 118 -1.54 0.85 -4.27
CA ARG A 118 -1.11 2.25 -4.08
C ARG A 118 0.02 2.62 -5.03
N TYR A 119 1.15 1.93 -5.00
CA TYR A 119 2.34 2.30 -5.78
C TYR A 119 2.12 2.10 -7.29
N LEU A 120 1.73 0.90 -7.73
CA LEU A 120 1.51 0.64 -9.16
C LEU A 120 0.35 1.44 -9.74
N VAL A 121 -0.81 1.46 -9.09
CA VAL A 121 -1.97 2.22 -9.59
C VAL A 121 -1.69 3.72 -9.63
N PHE A 122 -0.95 4.28 -8.68
CA PHE A 122 -0.60 5.70 -8.75
C PHE A 122 0.34 6.00 -9.91
N ALA A 123 1.21 5.06 -10.29
CA ALA A 123 2.01 5.20 -11.50
C ALA A 123 1.11 5.30 -12.75
N VAL A 124 0.02 4.53 -12.82
CA VAL A 124 -0.96 4.68 -13.91
C VAL A 124 -1.56 6.09 -13.93
N CYS A 125 -1.92 6.65 -12.77
CA CYS A 125 -2.36 8.04 -12.67
C CYS A 125 -1.31 9.02 -13.21
N VAL A 126 -0.04 8.87 -12.79
CA VAL A 126 1.08 9.71 -13.25
C VAL A 126 1.28 9.60 -14.77
N TYR A 127 1.12 8.42 -15.34
CA TYR A 127 1.18 8.20 -16.79
C TYR A 127 0.06 8.97 -17.50
N MET A 128 -1.19 8.86 -17.03
CA MET A 128 -2.34 9.61 -17.57
C MET A 128 -2.14 11.13 -17.44
N GLY A 129 -1.53 11.57 -16.33
CA GLY A 129 -1.12 12.96 -16.09
C GLY A 129 0.08 13.44 -16.91
N LYS A 130 0.60 12.61 -17.83
CA LYS A 130 1.79 12.88 -18.64
C LYS A 130 3.02 13.27 -17.80
N GLY A 131 3.14 12.68 -16.60
CA GLY A 131 4.25 12.91 -15.68
C GLY A 131 4.30 14.31 -15.03
N LYS A 132 3.24 15.12 -15.17
CA LYS A 132 3.16 16.47 -14.58
C LYS A 132 2.65 16.42 -13.15
N VAL A 133 2.99 17.46 -12.38
CA VAL A 133 2.43 17.66 -11.04
C VAL A 133 0.93 17.91 -11.13
N PHE A 134 0.17 17.21 -10.31
CA PHE A 134 -1.29 17.28 -10.32
C PHE A 134 -1.83 18.53 -9.61
N SER A 135 -2.91 19.09 -10.14
CA SER A 135 -3.72 20.10 -9.44
C SER A 135 -4.44 19.49 -8.23
N ASN A 136 -4.98 20.33 -7.34
CA ASN A 136 -5.73 19.85 -6.17
C ASN A 136 -6.89 18.92 -6.56
N PHE A 137 -7.64 19.26 -7.60
CA PHE A 137 -8.74 18.44 -8.09
C PHE A 137 -8.26 17.09 -8.65
N GLN A 138 -7.19 17.08 -9.46
CA GLN A 138 -6.59 15.84 -9.96
C GLN A 138 -6.04 14.96 -8.84
N ASN A 139 -5.51 15.58 -7.78
CA ASN A 139 -5.06 14.85 -6.59
C ASN A 139 -6.23 14.13 -5.92
N ILE A 140 -7.40 14.76 -5.78
CA ILE A 140 -8.61 14.12 -5.23
C ILE A 140 -8.97 12.87 -6.04
N PHE A 141 -8.99 12.95 -7.38
CA PHE A 141 -9.24 11.77 -8.22
C PHE A 141 -8.19 10.68 -8.02
N CYS A 142 -6.91 11.05 -7.89
CA CYS A 142 -5.87 10.08 -7.59
C CYS A 142 -6.16 9.34 -6.28
N TYR A 143 -6.55 10.06 -5.21
CA TYR A 143 -6.92 9.42 -3.95
C TYR A 143 -8.10 8.45 -4.12
N ILE A 144 -9.16 8.88 -4.81
CA ILE A 144 -10.33 8.01 -5.06
C ILE A 144 -9.91 6.73 -5.80
N ILE A 145 -9.11 6.85 -6.86
CA ILE A 145 -8.63 5.71 -7.65
C ILE A 145 -7.76 4.74 -6.82
N LEU A 146 -6.99 5.26 -5.88
CA LEU A 146 -6.08 4.46 -5.04
C LEU A 146 -6.81 3.74 -3.90
N ILE A 147 -7.87 4.36 -3.38
CA ILE A 147 -8.53 3.90 -2.16
C ILE A 147 -9.75 3.07 -2.49
N LEU A 148 -10.61 3.53 -3.39
CA LEU A 148 -11.92 2.93 -3.61
C LEU A 148 -11.82 1.47 -4.08
N PRO A 149 -10.98 1.10 -5.07
CA PRO A 149 -10.88 -0.31 -5.49
C PRO A 149 -10.38 -1.24 -4.38
N HIS A 150 -9.49 -0.74 -3.53
CA HIS A 150 -8.99 -1.49 -2.38
C HIS A 150 -10.08 -1.64 -1.32
N VAL A 151 -10.75 -0.56 -0.90
CA VAL A 151 -11.81 -0.66 0.12
C VAL A 151 -12.95 -1.57 -0.33
N LEU A 152 -13.37 -1.48 -1.60
CA LEU A 152 -14.42 -2.34 -2.15
C LEU A 152 -14.04 -3.82 -2.22
N MET A 153 -12.75 -4.17 -2.24
CA MET A 153 -12.32 -5.57 -2.26
C MET A 153 -12.65 -6.30 -0.95
N HIS A 154 -12.83 -5.56 0.14
CA HIS A 154 -13.24 -6.11 1.44
C HIS A 154 -14.75 -6.37 1.54
N PHE A 155 -15.54 -5.94 0.54
CA PHE A 155 -16.99 -6.15 0.47
C PHE A 155 -17.36 -6.89 -0.83
N PRO A 156 -16.96 -8.16 -0.99
CA PRO A 156 -17.35 -8.97 -2.14
C PRO A 156 -18.87 -9.15 -2.21
N ALA A 157 -19.36 -9.50 -3.40
CA ALA A 157 -20.79 -9.67 -3.65
C ALA A 157 -21.44 -10.62 -2.64
N GLY A 158 -22.49 -10.15 -1.96
CA GLY A 158 -23.21 -10.89 -0.92
C GLY A 158 -22.81 -10.56 0.52
N ILE A 159 -21.81 -9.72 0.74
CA ILE A 159 -21.49 -9.16 2.07
C ILE A 159 -22.16 -7.78 2.20
N GLU A 160 -22.91 -7.57 3.28
CA GLU A 160 -23.51 -6.27 3.57
C GLU A 160 -22.42 -5.23 3.86
N MET A 161 -22.47 -4.12 3.11
CA MET A 161 -21.55 -3.00 3.29
C MET A 161 -22.13 -2.03 4.30
N ASN A 162 -21.58 -2.00 5.51
CA ASN A 162 -21.90 -0.98 6.50
C ASN A 162 -21.17 0.33 6.15
N VAL A 163 -21.87 1.47 6.22
CA VAL A 163 -21.32 2.81 5.98
C VAL A 163 -20.17 3.12 6.94
N ILE A 164 -20.25 2.63 8.20
CA ILE A 164 -19.19 2.81 9.19
C ILE A 164 -17.92 2.07 8.75
N ASP A 165 -18.04 0.82 8.32
CA ASP A 165 -16.90 -0.01 7.88
C ASP A 165 -16.27 0.58 6.61
N LEU A 166 -17.10 1.04 5.67
CA LEU A 166 -16.67 1.76 4.47
C LEU A 166 -15.88 3.03 4.85
N GLY A 167 -16.41 3.81 5.79
CA GLY A 167 -15.79 5.04 6.29
C GLY A 167 -14.45 4.77 6.97
N LEU A 168 -14.39 3.80 7.88
CA LEU A 168 -13.18 3.41 8.61
C LEU A 168 -12.11 2.91 7.66
N MET A 169 -12.42 1.93 6.79
CA MET A 169 -11.47 1.41 5.80
C MET A 169 -10.97 2.51 4.85
N SER A 170 -11.82 3.48 4.51
CA SER A 170 -11.41 4.65 3.74
C SER A 170 -10.38 5.50 4.49
N VAL A 171 -10.51 5.68 5.82
CA VAL A 171 -9.51 6.41 6.63
C VAL A 171 -8.14 5.72 6.56
N PHE A 172 -8.08 4.39 6.72
CA PHE A 172 -6.83 3.63 6.53
C PHE A 172 -6.25 3.85 5.14
N GLY A 173 -7.09 3.71 4.11
CA GLY A 173 -6.72 3.96 2.72
C GLY A 173 -6.15 5.35 2.46
N ILE A 174 -6.79 6.40 3.00
CA ILE A 174 -6.37 7.80 2.88
C ILE A 174 -5.00 8.00 3.53
N VAL A 175 -4.83 7.56 4.77
CA VAL A 175 -3.61 7.80 5.53
C VAL A 175 -2.43 7.06 4.92
N LEU A 176 -2.58 5.79 4.55
CA LEU A 176 -1.52 5.00 3.92
C LEU A 176 -1.15 5.56 2.53
N THR A 177 -2.14 5.99 1.75
CA THR A 177 -1.90 6.68 0.47
C THR A 177 -1.12 7.99 0.67
N PHE A 178 -1.48 8.75 1.70
CA PHE A 178 -0.81 10.01 2.02
C PHE A 178 0.64 9.79 2.44
N ILE A 179 0.90 8.82 3.33
CA ILE A 179 2.25 8.42 3.78
C ILE A 179 3.13 8.07 2.58
N GLN A 180 2.63 7.18 1.71
CA GLN A 180 3.38 6.73 0.55
C GLN A 180 3.75 7.89 -0.38
N ARG A 181 2.78 8.78 -0.65
CA ARG A 181 2.98 9.89 -1.57
C ARG A 181 3.82 11.03 -1.00
N LYS A 182 3.87 11.20 0.32
CA LYS A 182 4.62 12.27 0.99
C LYS A 182 6.01 11.86 1.45
N SER A 183 6.22 10.60 1.83
CA SER A 183 7.52 10.10 2.25
C SER A 183 8.00 8.95 1.38
N SER A 184 7.48 7.73 1.61
CA SER A 184 8.07 6.53 1.02
C SER A 184 7.16 5.30 1.03
N LEU A 185 7.42 4.40 0.09
CA LEU A 185 6.79 3.09 0.00
C LEU A 185 7.03 2.26 1.27
N THR A 186 8.25 2.21 1.79
CA THR A 186 8.57 1.39 2.97
C THR A 186 7.85 1.87 4.23
N LEU A 187 7.62 3.18 4.41
CA LEU A 187 6.85 3.65 5.56
C LEU A 187 5.38 3.25 5.44
N ALA A 188 4.78 3.33 4.26
CA ALA A 188 3.40 2.87 4.08
C ALA A 188 3.28 1.37 4.39
N ILE A 189 4.21 0.55 3.88
CA ILE A 189 4.27 -0.89 4.18
C ILE A 189 4.44 -1.12 5.67
N GLY A 190 5.38 -0.43 6.31
CA GLY A 190 5.67 -0.59 7.73
C GLY A 190 4.48 -0.21 8.61
N VAL A 191 3.80 0.90 8.32
CA VAL A 191 2.62 1.34 9.08
C VAL A 191 1.48 0.34 8.93
N HIS A 192 1.20 -0.09 7.70
CA HIS A 192 0.19 -1.11 7.43
C HIS A 192 0.50 -2.42 8.14
N PHE A 193 1.74 -2.92 8.02
CA PHE A 193 2.20 -4.10 8.72
C PHE A 193 1.99 -4.00 10.24
N ILE A 194 2.32 -2.86 10.87
CA ILE A 194 2.17 -2.68 12.32
C ILE A 194 0.69 -2.80 12.73
N ILE A 195 -0.22 -2.20 11.96
CA ILE A 195 -1.66 -2.26 12.23
C ILE A 195 -2.13 -3.72 12.22
N ASP A 196 -1.84 -4.44 11.14
CA ASP A 196 -2.25 -5.85 11.00
C ASP A 196 -1.56 -6.75 12.02
N PHE A 197 -0.27 -6.55 12.26
CA PHE A 197 0.48 -7.32 13.23
C PHE A 197 -0.12 -7.19 14.63
N ILE A 198 -0.45 -5.96 15.06
CA ILE A 198 -1.06 -5.73 16.37
C ILE A 198 -2.47 -6.30 16.41
N ARG A 199 -3.28 -6.10 15.37
CA ARG A 199 -4.63 -6.66 15.27
C ARG A 199 -4.62 -8.19 15.42
N LEU A 200 -3.78 -8.87 14.64
CA LEU A 200 -3.63 -10.32 14.65
C LEU A 200 -3.06 -10.84 15.98
N THR A 201 -2.23 -10.04 16.66
CA THR A 201 -1.67 -10.41 17.98
C THR A 201 -2.71 -10.27 19.09
N ILE A 202 -3.58 -9.27 19.04
CA ILE A 202 -4.58 -8.99 20.09
C ILE A 202 -5.85 -9.83 19.90
N PHE A 203 -6.33 -9.98 18.66
CA PHE A 203 -7.64 -10.57 18.36
C PHE A 203 -7.55 -11.90 17.61
N GLY A 204 -6.37 -12.28 17.10
CA GLY A 204 -6.20 -13.48 16.28
C GLY A 204 -6.78 -13.40 14.87
N VAL A 205 -7.32 -12.23 14.47
CA VAL A 205 -7.99 -11.95 13.18
C VAL A 205 -7.56 -10.60 12.61
#